data_AF-A0A534PE89-F1
#
_entry.id   AF-A0A534PE89-F1
#
_cell.length_a   1.000
_cell.length_b   1.000
_cell.length_c   1.000
_cell.angle_alpha   90.00
_cell.angle_beta   90.00
_cell.angle_gamma   90.00
#
_symmetry.space_group_name_H-M   'P 1'
#
loop_
_entity.id
_entity.type
_entity.pdbx_description
1 polymer ?
#
loop_
_entity_poly.entity_id
_entity_poly.type
_entity_poly.pdbx_seq_one_letter_code
_entity_poly.pdbx_strand_id
1 'polypeptide(L)'
;MTLAFALLVAAGLNVSPVQVRLTPEESKALITLRNDGQGETRFQVSAKAWDEDAVKGMVLTPTQDVVFFPALFALKAGEARNVRVGVTVPFGALERTYRVFIEELPPAEKPSSSSSVRVLTRVGIPIFVAPVKALDDVKLSAIALGGGKALVDVRNAGNEHFRVDTVKLDAMAQGGAKLFEKQASGWYVLAGGHKKYELEIPREECARVRRLVISVKTEREEIFQQALDTPGGACSGV
;
A
#
# COMPACT_ATOMS: atom_id res chain seq x y z
N MET A 1 2.50 25.22 5.71
CA MET A 1 2.67 23.78 5.48
C MET A 1 1.39 23.28 4.83
N THR A 2 1.38 23.20 3.50
CA THR A 2 0.16 22.93 2.72
C THR A 2 -0.06 21.42 2.71
N LEU A 3 -1.11 20.94 3.39
CA LEU A 3 -1.51 19.54 3.30
C LEU A 3 -1.91 19.24 1.84
N ALA A 4 -1.13 18.42 1.15
CA ALA A 4 -1.53 17.86 -0.12
C ALA A 4 -2.63 16.82 0.13
N PHE A 5 -3.89 17.23 -0.10
CA PHE A 5 -5.01 16.30 -0.17
C PHE A 5 -4.91 15.52 -1.49
N ALA A 6 -4.52 14.26 -1.41
CA ALA A 6 -4.67 13.34 -2.53
C ALA A 6 -6.16 13.01 -2.69
N LEU A 7 -6.84 13.68 -3.63
CA LEU A 7 -8.22 13.37 -4.01
C LEU A 7 -8.19 12.17 -4.95
N LEU A 8 -8.57 10.99 -4.45
CA LEU A 8 -8.82 9.84 -5.32
C LEU A 8 -10.20 10.03 -5.96
N VAL A 9 -10.24 10.35 -7.25
CA VAL A 9 -11.50 10.42 -8.03
C VAL A 9 -11.80 9.02 -8.55
N ALA A 10 -12.46 8.19 -7.73
CA ALA A 10 -13.05 6.94 -8.20
C ALA A 10 -14.51 7.23 -8.54
N ALA A 11 -14.95 6.93 -9.78
CA ALA A 11 -16.32 7.10 -10.29
C ALA A 11 -17.30 7.84 -9.34
N GLY A 12 -17.22 9.17 -9.34
CA GLY A 12 -18.14 10.05 -8.61
C GLY A 12 -18.11 9.96 -7.08
N LEU A 13 -17.22 9.22 -6.43
CA LEU A 13 -17.09 9.22 -4.97
C LEU A 13 -15.76 9.89 -4.55
N ASN A 14 -15.89 10.96 -3.79
CA ASN A 14 -14.78 11.61 -3.11
C ASN A 14 -14.66 11.09 -1.68
N VAL A 15 -13.43 10.82 -1.23
CA VAL A 15 -13.15 10.25 0.09
C VAL A 15 -12.03 11.03 0.77
N SER A 16 -12.25 11.40 2.02
CA SER A 16 -11.25 12.11 2.83
C SER A 16 -11.36 11.76 4.31
N PRO A 17 -10.27 11.46 5.02
CA PRO A 17 -8.91 11.30 4.49
C PRO A 17 -8.77 9.97 3.73
N VAL A 18 -7.70 9.83 2.93
CA VAL A 18 -7.39 8.58 2.21
C VAL A 18 -6.63 7.56 3.06
N GLN A 19 -6.28 7.93 4.30
CA GLN A 19 -5.67 7.10 5.33
C GLN A 19 -6.07 7.63 6.70
N VAL A 20 -6.29 6.75 7.67
CA VAL A 20 -6.60 7.13 9.05
C VAL A 20 -5.54 6.56 9.97
N ARG A 21 -5.03 7.39 10.87
CA ARG A 21 -4.21 6.96 12.00
C ARG A 21 -4.98 7.22 13.29
N LEU A 22 -5.10 6.21 14.14
CA LEU A 22 -5.73 6.30 15.45
C LEU A 22 -4.63 6.18 16.52
N THR A 23 -4.76 6.93 17.61
CA THR A 23 -3.81 6.93 18.73
C THR A 23 -4.55 6.71 20.06
N PRO A 24 -3.83 6.45 21.17
CA PRO A 24 -4.48 6.35 22.49
C PRO A 24 -5.32 7.58 22.85
N GLU A 25 -4.90 8.77 22.42
CA GLU A 25 -5.58 10.05 22.63
C GLU A 25 -6.74 10.26 21.65
N GLU A 26 -6.60 9.78 20.41
CA GLU A 26 -7.58 9.91 19.33
C GLU A 26 -7.93 8.53 18.74
N SER A 27 -8.76 7.78 19.46
CA SER A 27 -9.17 6.41 19.09
C SER A 27 -10.32 6.35 18.07
N LYS A 28 -10.76 7.51 17.56
CA LYS A 28 -11.87 7.65 16.62
C LYS A 28 -11.53 8.71 15.58
N ALA A 29 -12.02 8.53 14.36
CA ALA A 29 -11.85 9.47 13.26
C ALA A 29 -13.14 9.61 12.43
N LEU A 30 -13.19 10.66 11.62
CA LEU A 30 -14.23 10.88 10.63
C LEU A 30 -13.66 10.68 9.22
N ILE A 31 -14.36 9.89 8.43
CA ILE A 31 -14.14 9.75 6.99
C ILE A 31 -15.31 10.43 6.29
N THR A 32 -15.02 11.56 5.64
CA THR A 32 -15.97 12.30 4.83
C THR A 32 -16.07 11.67 3.44
N LEU A 33 -17.29 11.39 3.02
CA LEU A 33 -17.63 10.87 1.71
C LEU A 33 -18.51 11.87 0.99
N ARG A 34 -18.19 12.21 -0.25
CA ARG A 34 -19.02 13.10 -1.08
C ARG A 34 -19.32 12.44 -2.43
N ASN A 35 -20.57 12.43 -2.81
CA ASN A 35 -20.99 11.92 -4.11
C ASN A 35 -20.88 13.03 -5.17
N ASP A 36 -19.77 13.06 -5.90
CA ASP A 36 -19.52 13.88 -7.08
C ASP A 36 -20.16 13.30 -8.37
N GLY A 37 -20.92 12.21 -8.25
CA GLY A 37 -21.72 11.64 -9.33
C GLY A 37 -23.01 12.43 -9.63
N GLN A 38 -23.74 11.96 -10.64
CA GLN A 38 -24.95 12.64 -11.15
C GLN A 38 -26.27 12.15 -10.54
N GLY A 39 -26.25 11.05 -9.77
CA GLY A 39 -27.44 10.42 -9.21
C GLY A 39 -27.27 10.03 -7.74
N GLU A 40 -28.36 9.65 -7.09
CA GLU A 40 -28.30 9.08 -5.75
C GLU A 40 -27.59 7.71 -5.76
N THR A 41 -26.61 7.55 -4.88
CA THR A 41 -25.79 6.35 -4.79
C THR A 41 -25.85 5.79 -3.37
N ARG A 42 -26.00 4.47 -3.26
CA ARG A 42 -26.03 3.75 -1.98
C ARG A 42 -24.67 3.16 -1.69
N PHE A 43 -24.23 3.25 -0.44
CA PHE A 43 -22.94 2.76 0.00
C PHE A 43 -23.07 1.83 1.19
N GLN A 44 -22.29 0.76 1.19
CA GLN A 44 -22.07 -0.12 2.33
C GLN A 44 -20.64 0.06 2.86
N VAL A 45 -20.50 0.05 4.19
CA VAL A 45 -19.22 0.09 4.88
C VAL A 45 -18.93 -1.26 5.51
N SER A 46 -17.68 -1.72 5.39
CA SER A 46 -17.19 -2.92 6.08
C SER A 46 -15.75 -2.72 6.53
N ALA A 47 -15.26 -3.55 7.47
CA ALA A 47 -13.87 -3.53 7.91
C ALA A 47 -13.23 -4.93 7.82
N LYS A 48 -11.93 -4.96 7.56
CA LYS A 48 -11.08 -6.16 7.55
C LYS A 48 -9.79 -5.88 8.30
N ALA A 49 -9.28 -6.86 9.03
CA ALA A 49 -7.88 -6.83 9.43
C ALA A 49 -7.02 -7.00 8.18
N TRP A 50 -5.92 -6.28 8.14
CA TRP A 50 -5.04 -6.21 6.99
C TRP A 50 -3.65 -6.67 7.40
N ASP A 51 -3.17 -7.70 6.71
CA ASP A 51 -1.80 -8.18 6.77
C ASP A 51 -1.19 -8.19 5.36
N GLU A 52 0.10 -8.45 5.23
CA GLU A 52 0.81 -8.51 3.95
C GLU A 52 1.61 -9.81 3.86
N ASP A 53 1.32 -10.61 2.83
CA ASP A 53 2.24 -11.66 2.40
C ASP A 53 3.39 -11.03 1.60
N ALA A 54 4.61 -11.39 1.94
CA ALA A 54 5.82 -10.79 1.36
C ALA A 54 5.84 -10.84 -0.19
N VAL A 55 5.20 -11.85 -0.79
CA VAL A 55 5.14 -12.07 -2.24
C VAL A 55 3.73 -11.80 -2.79
N LYS A 56 2.71 -12.45 -2.23
CA LYS A 56 1.32 -12.40 -2.71
C LYS A 56 0.62 -11.06 -2.43
N GLY A 57 1.18 -10.26 -1.53
CA GLY A 57 0.66 -8.95 -1.15
C GLY A 57 -0.48 -9.04 -0.12
N MET A 58 -1.43 -8.11 -0.24
CA MET A 58 -2.46 -7.87 0.76
C MET A 58 -3.27 -9.11 1.14
N VAL A 59 -3.33 -9.40 2.44
CA VAL A 59 -4.17 -10.42 3.06
C VAL A 59 -5.23 -9.73 3.90
N LEU A 60 -6.50 -10.08 3.68
CA LEU A 60 -7.64 -9.47 4.37
C LEU A 60 -8.46 -10.53 5.10
N THR A 61 -8.65 -10.35 6.41
CA THR A 61 -9.44 -11.26 7.24
C THR A 61 -10.61 -10.53 7.92
N PRO A 62 -11.75 -11.22 8.19
CA PRO A 62 -12.82 -10.65 9.00
C PRO A 62 -12.32 -10.17 10.37
N THR A 63 -12.80 -9.03 10.83
CA THR A 63 -12.47 -8.46 12.15
C THR A 63 -13.71 -7.81 12.78
N GLN A 64 -13.70 -7.69 14.11
CA GLN A 64 -14.65 -6.90 14.90
C GLN A 64 -13.94 -5.78 15.69
N ASP A 65 -12.63 -5.61 15.47
CA ASP A 65 -11.79 -4.65 16.19
C ASP A 65 -12.07 -3.21 15.77
N VAL A 66 -12.61 -3.03 14.56
CA VAL A 66 -12.98 -1.74 13.98
C VAL A 66 -14.50 -1.59 13.99
N VAL A 67 -14.96 -0.51 14.60
CA VAL A 67 -16.37 -0.11 14.62
C VAL A 67 -16.58 1.10 13.71
N PHE A 68 -17.71 1.15 13.03
CA PHE A 68 -18.03 2.23 12.12
C PHE A 68 -19.53 2.53 12.07
N PHE A 69 -19.87 3.79 11.78
CA PHE A 69 -21.27 4.22 11.64
C PHE A 69 -21.40 5.47 10.75
N PRO A 70 -22.38 5.53 9.84
CA PRO A 70 -23.35 4.49 9.48
C PRO A 70 -22.72 3.37 8.64
N ALA A 71 -23.30 2.16 8.69
CA ALA A 71 -22.85 1.00 7.90
C ALA A 71 -23.49 0.93 6.50
N LEU A 72 -24.67 1.53 6.33
CA LEU A 72 -25.41 1.58 5.08
C LEU A 72 -26.08 2.96 4.98
N PHE A 73 -25.92 3.64 3.86
CA PHE A 73 -26.52 4.95 3.63
C PHE A 73 -26.60 5.28 2.14
N ALA A 74 -27.36 6.30 1.79
CA ALA A 74 -27.41 6.89 0.46
C ALA A 74 -26.89 8.34 0.49
N LEU A 75 -26.29 8.76 -0.63
CA LEU A 75 -25.88 10.13 -0.88
C LEU A 75 -26.48 10.58 -2.21
N LYS A 76 -27.23 11.69 -2.19
CA LYS A 76 -27.63 12.38 -3.41
C LYS A 76 -26.42 12.97 -4.14
N ALA A 77 -26.59 13.32 -5.40
CA ALA A 77 -25.57 14.09 -6.13
C ALA A 77 -25.18 15.36 -5.36
N GLY A 78 -23.89 15.58 -5.17
CA GLY A 78 -23.30 16.67 -4.39
C GLY A 78 -23.37 16.51 -2.87
N GLU A 79 -24.07 15.48 -2.34
CA GLU A 79 -24.22 15.29 -0.90
C GLU A 79 -22.93 14.73 -0.26
N ALA A 80 -22.63 15.20 0.94
CA ALA A 80 -21.55 14.69 1.76
C ALA A 80 -22.07 14.07 3.08
N ARG A 81 -21.38 13.02 3.55
CA ARG A 81 -21.67 12.35 4.82
C ARG A 81 -20.38 11.89 5.47
N ASN A 82 -20.34 11.98 6.80
CA ASN A 82 -19.25 11.42 7.59
C ASN A 82 -19.58 9.99 8.02
N VAL A 83 -18.65 9.08 7.79
CA VAL A 83 -18.57 7.77 8.44
C VAL A 83 -17.62 7.91 9.63
N ARG A 84 -18.14 7.67 10.83
CA ARG A 84 -17.33 7.59 12.04
C ARG A 84 -16.64 6.23 12.06
N VAL A 85 -15.36 6.19 12.36
CA VAL A 85 -14.58 4.97 12.53
C VAL A 85 -13.88 5.04 13.88
N GLY A 86 -13.77 3.92 14.57
CA GLY A 86 -12.97 3.79 15.77
C GLY A 86 -12.59 2.34 16.02
N VAL A 87 -11.88 2.10 17.11
CA VAL A 87 -11.45 0.74 17.50
C VAL A 87 -11.91 0.36 18.89
N THR A 88 -12.16 -0.93 19.08
CA THR A 88 -12.57 -1.53 20.37
C THR A 88 -11.42 -2.23 21.07
N VAL A 89 -10.30 -2.42 20.37
CA VAL A 89 -9.09 -3.05 20.90
C VAL A 89 -8.20 -2.04 21.61
N PRO A 90 -7.46 -2.46 22.66
CA PRO A 90 -6.49 -1.60 23.31
C PRO A 90 -5.28 -1.33 22.41
N PHE A 91 -4.71 -0.14 22.58
CA PHE A 91 -3.44 0.24 21.98
C PHE A 91 -2.31 -0.58 22.64
N GLY A 92 -1.41 -1.14 21.82
CA GLY A 92 -0.39 -2.08 22.25
C GLY A 92 1.03 -1.65 21.90
N ALA A 93 1.97 -2.58 21.96
CA ALA A 93 3.38 -2.34 21.61
C ALA A 93 3.66 -2.35 20.10
N LEU A 94 2.76 -2.93 19.30
CA LEU A 94 2.84 -3.03 17.85
C LEU A 94 1.64 -2.33 17.22
N GLU A 95 1.87 -1.65 16.11
CA GLU A 95 0.79 -1.14 15.28
C GLU A 95 -0.13 -2.27 14.81
N ARG A 96 -1.44 -1.99 14.76
CA ARG A 96 -2.41 -2.87 14.13
C ARG A 96 -2.99 -2.22 12.89
N THR A 97 -3.16 -3.01 11.85
CA THR A 97 -3.55 -2.54 10.52
C THR A 97 -4.88 -3.12 10.08
N TYR A 98 -5.75 -2.25 9.60
CA TYR A 98 -7.06 -2.62 9.10
C TYR A 98 -7.35 -1.87 7.81
N ARG A 99 -8.40 -2.29 7.11
CA ARG A 99 -8.98 -1.55 6.00
C ARG A 99 -10.47 -1.41 6.18
N VAL A 100 -10.95 -0.17 6.09
CA VAL A 100 -12.38 0.14 5.96
C VAL A 100 -12.70 0.25 4.48
N PHE A 101 -13.60 -0.61 4.01
CA PHE A 101 -14.10 -0.59 2.66
C PHE A 101 -15.40 0.19 2.59
N ILE A 102 -15.50 1.11 1.64
CA ILE A 102 -16.73 1.78 1.23
C ILE A 102 -17.04 1.30 -0.19
N GLU A 103 -18.17 0.62 -0.32
CA GLU A 103 -18.57 -0.05 -1.54
C GLU A 103 -19.91 0.50 -2.03
N GLU A 104 -19.95 0.92 -3.28
CA GLU A 104 -21.19 1.26 -3.96
C GLU A 104 -22.03 0.01 -4.15
N LEU A 105 -23.31 0.11 -3.75
CA LEU A 105 -24.28 -0.93 -4.00
C LEU A 105 -25.00 -0.68 -5.33
N PRO A 106 -25.38 -1.74 -6.06
CA PRO A 106 -26.23 -1.59 -7.24
C PRO A 106 -27.56 -0.92 -6.88
N PRO A 107 -28.24 -0.24 -7.82
CA PRO A 107 -29.57 0.33 -7.59
C PRO A 107 -30.57 -0.73 -7.13
N ALA A 108 -31.61 -0.30 -6.42
CA ALA A 108 -32.69 -1.21 -6.02
C ALA A 108 -33.57 -1.64 -7.22
N GLU A 109 -33.63 -0.84 -8.28
CA GLU A 109 -34.48 -1.08 -9.44
C GLU A 109 -33.76 -1.94 -10.50
N LYS A 110 -34.52 -2.87 -11.11
CA LYS A 110 -34.02 -3.69 -12.22
C LYS A 110 -33.75 -2.79 -13.43
N PRO A 111 -32.62 -2.93 -14.14
CA PRO A 111 -32.36 -2.13 -15.33
C PRO A 111 -33.47 -2.34 -16.37
N SER A 112 -34.10 -1.25 -16.79
CA SER A 112 -35.02 -1.25 -17.93
C SER A 112 -34.21 -1.48 -19.21
N SER A 113 -34.35 -2.69 -19.77
CA SER A 113 -34.01 -3.07 -21.14
C SER A 113 -32.85 -2.31 -21.81
N SER A 114 -31.61 -2.71 -21.51
CA SER A 114 -30.45 -2.67 -22.42
C SER A 114 -29.28 -3.38 -21.73
N SER A 115 -28.43 -4.08 -22.49
CA SER A 115 -27.18 -4.65 -21.96
C SER A 115 -26.19 -3.53 -21.66
N SER A 116 -26.34 -2.88 -20.51
CA SER A 116 -25.37 -1.91 -20.00
C SER A 116 -24.40 -2.58 -19.04
N VAL A 117 -23.10 -2.39 -19.26
CA VAL A 117 -22.06 -2.76 -18.29
C VAL A 117 -21.98 -1.66 -17.25
N ARG A 118 -22.19 -2.00 -15.98
CA ARG A 118 -22.04 -1.06 -14.85
C ARG A 118 -20.78 -1.39 -14.06
N VAL A 119 -19.98 -0.36 -13.80
CA VAL A 119 -18.83 -0.42 -12.89
C VAL A 119 -19.26 0.12 -11.53
N LEU A 120 -18.98 -0.63 -10.46
CA LEU A 120 -19.26 -0.21 -9.08
C LEU A 120 -17.96 0.17 -8.39
N THR A 121 -17.99 1.25 -7.63
CA THR A 121 -16.82 1.73 -6.88
C THR A 121 -16.63 0.97 -5.58
N ARG A 122 -15.40 0.55 -5.29
CA ARG A 122 -15.00 0.06 -3.97
C ARG A 122 -13.67 0.69 -3.57
N VAL A 123 -13.69 1.47 -2.48
CA VAL A 123 -12.50 2.15 -1.93
C VAL A 123 -12.13 1.49 -0.61
N GLY A 124 -10.86 1.10 -0.44
CA GLY A 124 -10.33 0.55 0.81
C GLY A 124 -9.39 1.53 1.48
N ILE A 125 -9.84 2.15 2.57
CA ILE A 125 -9.09 3.14 3.34
C ILE A 125 -8.30 2.41 4.44
N PRO A 126 -6.97 2.52 4.48
CA PRO A 126 -6.18 1.93 5.53
C PRO A 126 -6.41 2.67 6.86
N ILE A 127 -6.61 1.90 7.92
CA ILE A 127 -6.73 2.36 9.29
C ILE A 127 -5.55 1.79 10.08
N PHE A 128 -4.71 2.66 10.60
CA PHE A 128 -3.53 2.31 11.40
C PHE A 128 -3.79 2.66 12.85
N VAL A 129 -3.74 1.65 13.72
CA VAL A 129 -3.85 1.81 15.17
C VAL A 129 -2.44 1.84 15.71
N ALA A 130 -1.96 3.03 16.06
CA ALA A 130 -0.59 3.26 16.47
C ALA A 130 -0.20 2.40 17.69
N PRO A 131 1.08 2.04 17.85
CA PRO A 131 1.58 1.56 19.12
C PRO A 131 1.55 2.69 20.16
N VAL A 132 1.57 2.35 21.45
CA VAL A 132 1.68 3.33 22.55
C VAL A 132 2.97 4.15 22.51
N LYS A 133 4.02 3.60 21.89
CA LYS A 133 5.31 4.24 21.67
C LYS A 133 5.89 3.75 20.35
N ALA A 134 6.23 4.68 19.45
CA ALA A 134 6.86 4.35 18.18
C ALA A 134 8.34 3.95 18.34
N LEU A 135 8.79 3.04 17.50
CA LEU A 135 10.16 2.58 17.32
C LEU A 135 10.46 2.59 15.81
N ASP A 136 11.48 3.36 15.42
CA ASP A 136 11.96 3.39 14.05
C ASP A 136 13.13 2.39 13.89
N ASP A 137 12.89 1.28 13.19
CA ASP A 137 13.95 0.32 12.81
C ASP A 137 13.65 -0.31 11.45
N VAL A 138 14.21 0.28 10.39
CA VAL A 138 14.08 -0.22 9.01
C VAL A 138 15.36 -0.95 8.60
N LYS A 139 15.22 -2.18 8.08
CA LYS A 139 16.36 -3.01 7.65
C LYS A 139 16.19 -3.48 6.22
N LEU A 140 17.18 -3.17 5.39
CA LEU A 140 17.29 -3.76 4.05
C LEU A 140 18.09 -5.07 4.14
N SER A 141 17.56 -6.15 3.58
CA SER A 141 18.28 -7.42 3.47
C SER A 141 19.18 -7.44 2.24
N ALA A 142 20.20 -8.31 2.28
CA ALA A 142 21.11 -8.59 1.16
C ALA A 142 20.37 -8.79 -0.17
N ILE A 143 20.92 -8.23 -1.25
CA ILE A 143 20.51 -8.55 -2.63
C ILE A 143 20.92 -9.99 -2.93
N ALA A 144 19.99 -10.80 -3.43
CA ALA A 144 20.27 -12.14 -3.94
C ALA A 144 19.97 -12.21 -5.44
N LEU A 145 20.62 -13.14 -6.13
CA LEU A 145 20.38 -13.41 -7.55
C LEU A 145 19.82 -14.82 -7.73
N GLY A 146 18.87 -14.95 -8.64
CA GLY A 146 18.30 -16.25 -8.98
C GLY A 146 17.35 -16.14 -10.16
N GLY A 147 17.42 -17.10 -11.09
CA GLY A 147 16.48 -17.19 -12.22
C GLY A 147 16.46 -15.96 -13.13
N GLY A 148 17.58 -15.23 -13.26
CA GLY A 148 17.64 -13.99 -14.05
C GLY A 148 17.04 -12.76 -13.35
N LYS A 149 16.87 -12.80 -12.02
CA LYS A 149 16.29 -11.71 -11.25
C LYS A 149 17.21 -11.27 -10.11
N ALA A 150 17.12 -9.99 -9.76
CA ALA A 150 17.56 -9.48 -8.47
C ALA A 150 16.40 -9.56 -7.47
N LEU A 151 16.65 -10.26 -6.35
CA LEU A 151 15.71 -10.44 -5.25
C LEU A 151 16.12 -9.53 -4.10
N VAL A 152 15.17 -8.74 -3.61
CA VAL A 152 15.38 -7.77 -2.53
C VAL A 152 14.32 -7.99 -1.48
N ASP A 153 14.71 -8.11 -0.22
CA ASP A 153 13.80 -8.27 0.91
C ASP A 153 13.92 -7.06 1.84
N VAL A 154 12.90 -6.19 1.81
CA VAL A 154 12.82 -5.00 2.66
C VAL A 154 12.09 -5.38 3.94
N ARG A 155 12.79 -5.31 5.07
CA ARG A 155 12.28 -5.74 6.39
C ARG A 155 12.02 -4.53 7.28
N ASN A 156 10.89 -4.59 7.98
CA ASN A 156 10.55 -3.65 9.01
C ASN A 156 10.74 -4.31 10.37
N ALA A 157 11.81 -3.95 11.08
CA ALA A 157 12.05 -4.41 12.45
C ALA A 157 11.43 -3.46 13.48
N GLY A 158 10.91 -2.32 13.03
CA GLY A 158 10.17 -1.35 13.83
C GLY A 158 8.76 -1.83 14.13
N ASN A 159 8.08 -1.03 14.95
CA ASN A 159 6.75 -1.37 15.46
C ASN A 159 5.60 -0.55 14.85
N GLU A 160 5.90 0.27 13.84
CA GLU A 160 4.97 0.95 12.95
C GLU A 160 5.28 0.59 11.50
N HIS A 161 4.29 0.62 10.62
CA HIS A 161 4.54 0.52 9.19
C HIS A 161 5.39 1.69 8.67
N PHE A 162 6.00 1.47 7.52
CA PHE A 162 6.43 2.54 6.61
C PHE A 162 6.03 2.16 5.19
N ARG A 163 5.97 3.15 4.31
CA ARG A 163 5.78 2.93 2.88
C ARG A 163 7.09 3.10 2.12
N VAL A 164 7.39 2.11 1.28
CA VAL A 164 8.37 2.27 0.21
C VAL A 164 7.69 3.04 -0.91
N ASP A 165 8.36 4.05 -1.45
CA ASP A 165 7.89 4.77 -2.64
C ASP A 165 8.44 4.11 -3.91
N THR A 166 9.72 3.75 -3.92
CA THR A 166 10.37 3.17 -5.09
C THR A 166 11.52 2.23 -4.71
N VAL A 167 11.62 1.11 -5.42
CA VAL A 167 12.78 0.23 -5.42
C VAL A 167 13.44 0.32 -6.78
N LYS A 168 14.72 0.71 -6.82
CA LYS A 168 15.48 0.93 -8.05
C LYS A 168 16.69 0.01 -8.10
N LEU A 169 16.91 -0.63 -9.25
CA LEU A 169 18.06 -1.47 -9.55
C LEU A 169 18.89 -0.80 -10.64
N ASP A 170 20.10 -0.39 -10.30
CA ASP A 170 21.12 0.05 -11.25
C ASP A 170 22.10 -1.12 -11.51
N ALA A 171 22.37 -1.42 -12.78
CA ALA A 171 23.37 -2.40 -13.17
C ALA A 171 24.53 -1.75 -13.90
N MET A 172 25.75 -2.08 -13.48
CA MET A 172 26.98 -1.52 -14.01
C MET A 172 27.86 -2.62 -14.63
N ALA A 173 28.51 -2.28 -15.74
CA ALA A 173 29.55 -3.07 -16.36
C ALA A 173 30.89 -2.91 -15.66
N GLN A 174 31.91 -3.60 -16.18
CA GLN A 174 33.30 -3.30 -15.84
C GLN A 174 33.62 -1.82 -16.15
N GLY A 175 34.36 -1.17 -15.26
CA GLY A 175 34.68 0.26 -15.39
C GLY A 175 33.54 1.21 -14.98
N GLY A 176 32.41 0.70 -14.47
CA GLY A 176 31.34 1.52 -13.89
C GLY A 176 30.33 2.09 -14.89
N ALA A 177 30.41 1.71 -16.17
CA ALA A 177 29.42 2.11 -17.16
C ALA A 177 28.06 1.49 -16.85
N LYS A 178 27.00 2.31 -16.80
CA LYS A 178 25.63 1.84 -16.55
C LYS A 178 25.11 1.04 -17.75
N LEU A 179 24.69 -0.19 -17.50
CA LEU A 179 24.09 -1.09 -18.49
C LEU A 179 22.59 -0.86 -18.58
N PHE A 180 21.89 -0.89 -17.45
CA PHE A 180 20.45 -0.69 -17.40
C PHE A 180 20.01 -0.17 -16.03
N GLU A 181 18.76 0.30 -15.99
CA GLU A 181 18.01 0.60 -14.78
C GLU A 181 16.67 -0.13 -14.82
N LYS A 182 16.23 -0.64 -13.68
CA LYS A 182 14.86 -1.10 -13.46
C LYS A 182 14.31 -0.45 -12.21
N GLN A 183 13.00 -0.29 -12.17
CA GLN A 183 12.30 0.20 -11.00
C GLN A 183 11.03 -0.59 -10.75
N ALA A 184 10.67 -0.73 -9.48
CA ALA A 184 9.39 -1.23 -9.03
C ALA A 184 8.74 -0.17 -8.13
N SER A 185 7.42 -0.01 -8.27
CA SER A 185 6.64 0.79 -7.33
C SER A 185 6.74 0.16 -5.94
N GLY A 186 6.91 1.00 -4.93
CA GLY A 186 6.93 0.55 -3.55
C GLY A 186 5.55 0.22 -3.01
N TRP A 187 5.53 -0.35 -1.80
CA TRP A 187 4.33 -0.71 -1.08
C TRP A 187 4.54 -0.52 0.42
N TYR A 188 3.49 -0.75 1.20
CA TYR A 188 3.60 -0.81 2.65
C TYR A 188 4.46 -1.98 3.11
N VAL A 189 5.28 -1.75 4.13
CA VAL A 189 5.95 -2.78 4.90
C VAL A 189 5.43 -2.66 6.33
N LEU A 190 4.52 -3.55 6.70
CA LEU A 190 3.84 -3.52 8.01
C LEU A 190 4.84 -3.74 9.15
N ALA A 191 4.46 -3.32 10.36
CA ALA A 191 5.27 -3.48 11.56
C ALA A 191 5.70 -4.94 11.79
N GLY A 192 6.99 -5.19 12.01
CA GLY A 192 7.56 -6.53 12.12
C GLY A 192 7.54 -7.38 10.84
N GLY A 193 7.00 -6.86 9.74
CA GLY A 193 6.81 -7.56 8.48
C GLY A 193 7.93 -7.33 7.48
N HIS A 194 7.72 -7.83 6.27
CA HIS A 194 8.66 -7.63 5.17
C HIS A 194 8.00 -7.70 3.80
N LYS A 195 8.61 -7.06 2.80
CA LYS A 195 8.16 -7.09 1.40
C LYS A 195 9.30 -7.52 0.50
N LYS A 196 9.03 -8.52 -0.34
CA LYS A 196 9.96 -8.96 -1.38
C LYS A 196 9.67 -8.25 -2.69
N TYR A 197 10.74 -7.79 -3.33
CA TYR A 197 10.75 -7.21 -4.66
C TYR A 197 11.60 -8.09 -5.58
N GLU A 198 11.10 -8.31 -6.78
CA GLU A 198 11.84 -8.99 -7.85
C GLU A 198 12.00 -8.02 -9.02
N LEU A 199 13.25 -7.76 -9.41
CA LEU A 199 13.56 -6.95 -10.58
C LEU A 199 14.28 -7.80 -11.62
N GLU A 200 13.69 -7.86 -12.81
CA GLU A 200 14.21 -8.65 -13.93
C GLU A 200 15.55 -8.09 -14.42
N ILE A 201 16.52 -8.98 -14.61
CA ILE A 201 17.81 -8.67 -15.24
C ILE A 201 17.71 -9.07 -16.70
N PRO A 202 17.83 -8.11 -17.65
CA PRO A 202 17.81 -8.42 -19.08
C PRO A 202 18.86 -9.49 -19.43
N ARG A 203 18.46 -10.54 -20.14
CA ARG A 203 19.31 -11.71 -20.42
C ARG A 203 20.54 -11.33 -21.22
N GLU A 204 20.37 -10.40 -22.16
CA GLU A 204 21.41 -9.86 -23.03
C GLU A 204 22.50 -9.10 -22.27
N GLU A 205 22.15 -8.49 -21.13
CA GLU A 205 23.10 -7.73 -20.29
C GLU A 205 23.66 -8.57 -19.14
N CYS A 206 23.00 -9.67 -18.77
CA CYS A 206 23.28 -10.38 -17.51
C CYS A 206 24.75 -10.82 -17.36
N ALA A 207 25.37 -11.31 -18.44
CA ALA A 207 26.77 -11.74 -18.44
C ALA A 207 27.76 -10.56 -18.31
N ARG A 208 27.34 -9.33 -18.64
CA ARG A 208 28.15 -8.11 -18.60
C ARG A 208 28.04 -7.37 -17.27
N VAL A 209 26.99 -7.62 -16.49
CA VAL A 209 26.80 -7.03 -15.16
C VAL A 209 27.99 -7.41 -14.28
N ARG A 210 28.63 -6.40 -13.68
CA ARG A 210 29.73 -6.58 -12.70
C ARG A 210 29.37 -6.06 -11.33
N ARG A 211 28.38 -5.16 -11.25
CA ARG A 211 27.87 -4.63 -10.00
C ARG A 211 26.40 -4.28 -10.16
N LEU A 212 25.62 -4.68 -9.16
CA LEU A 212 24.23 -4.26 -9.00
C LEU A 212 24.17 -3.33 -7.79
N VAL A 213 23.39 -2.26 -7.89
CA VAL A 213 23.09 -1.37 -6.78
C VAL A 213 21.58 -1.29 -6.65
N ILE A 214 21.05 -1.70 -5.50
CA ILE A 214 19.66 -1.48 -5.15
C ILE A 214 19.54 -0.20 -4.32
N SER A 215 18.55 0.62 -4.63
CA SER A 215 18.14 1.77 -3.82
C SER A 215 16.68 1.64 -3.46
N VAL A 216 16.34 1.72 -2.18
CA VAL A 216 14.97 1.71 -1.66
C VAL A 216 14.70 3.09 -1.07
N LYS A 217 13.79 3.83 -1.69
CA LYS A 217 13.33 5.13 -1.21
C LYS A 217 12.03 4.97 -0.41
N THR A 218 11.95 5.54 0.78
CA THR A 218 10.73 5.54 1.62
C THR A 218 9.96 6.85 1.49
N GLU A 219 8.71 6.85 1.96
CA GLU A 219 7.86 8.05 2.06
C GLU A 219 8.42 9.15 2.98
N ARG A 220 9.41 8.80 3.81
CA ARG A 220 10.15 9.73 4.68
C ARG A 220 11.40 10.29 3.99
N GLU A 221 11.53 10.08 2.68
CA GLU A 221 12.68 10.47 1.85
C GLU A 221 14.01 9.78 2.23
N GLU A 222 13.96 8.73 3.05
CA GLU A 222 15.13 7.92 3.41
C GLU A 222 15.50 7.01 2.23
N ILE A 223 16.81 6.86 1.98
CA ILE A 223 17.33 6.00 0.91
C ILE A 223 18.23 4.95 1.52
N PHE A 224 17.79 3.69 1.45
CA PHE A 224 18.60 2.54 1.81
C PHE A 224 19.25 1.98 0.55
N GLN A 225 20.55 1.74 0.58
CA GLN A 225 21.28 1.18 -0.55
C GLN A 225 22.04 -0.08 -0.16
N GLN A 226 22.09 -1.01 -1.11
CA GLN A 226 23.02 -2.12 -1.07
C GLN A 226 23.62 -2.35 -2.44
N ALA A 227 24.82 -2.89 -2.45
CA ALA A 227 25.51 -3.27 -3.67
C ALA A 227 25.84 -4.77 -3.63
N LEU A 228 25.81 -5.39 -4.80
CA LEU A 228 26.25 -6.77 -5.00
C LEU A 228 27.22 -6.79 -6.17
N ASP A 229 28.46 -7.15 -5.90
CA ASP A 229 29.47 -7.38 -6.94
C ASP A 229 29.27 -8.77 -7.57
N THR A 230 29.35 -8.82 -8.89
CA THR A 230 29.06 -10.00 -9.73
C THR A 230 30.22 -10.22 -10.71
N PRO A 231 31.42 -10.60 -10.24
CA PRO A 231 32.63 -10.62 -11.07
C PRO A 231 32.51 -11.54 -12.30
N GLY A 232 31.75 -12.64 -12.21
CA GLY A 232 31.48 -13.53 -13.33
C GLY A 232 30.32 -13.11 -14.25
N GLY A 233 29.56 -12.07 -13.90
CA GLY A 233 28.24 -11.81 -14.48
C GLY A 233 27.13 -12.16 -13.49
N ALA A 234 26.01 -11.44 -13.54
CA ALA A 234 24.87 -11.68 -12.65
C ALA A 234 24.18 -13.04 -12.88
N CYS A 235 24.45 -13.71 -14.00
CA CYS A 235 23.93 -15.04 -14.33
C CYS A 235 25.01 -16.14 -14.35
N SER A 236 26.21 -15.89 -13.83
CA SER A 236 27.35 -16.83 -13.93
C SER A 236 27.28 -18.09 -13.05
N GLY A 237 26.11 -18.36 -12.44
CA GLY A 237 25.86 -19.53 -11.61
C GLY A 237 24.37 -19.90 -11.54
N VAL A 238 23.60 -19.56 -12.58
CA VAL A 238 22.21 -20.01 -12.81
C VAL A 238 22.23 -21.07 -13.91
#